data_AF-A0A0D2N1T7-F1
#
_entry.id   AF-A0A0D2N1T7-F1
#
_cell.length_a   1.000
_cell.length_b   1.000
_cell.length_c   1.000
_cell.angle_alpha   90.00
_cell.angle_beta   90.00
_cell.angle_gamma   90.00
#
_symmetry.space_group_name_H-M   'P 1'
#
loop_
_entity.id
_entity.type
_entity.pdbx_description
1 polymer ?
#
loop_
_entity_poly.entity_id
_entity_poly.type
_entity_poly.pdbx_seq_one_letter_code
_entity_poly.pdbx_strand_id
1 'polypeptide(L)'
;MATRNPNLNNIAALKLAAAAAVAAADSGDAELRGPRGEWWWTGRKPWQCPGYDEKAGVLRALPQPSTATSSRQQVLDYFDNCWALTEVLFSCLQGGDAFVRQPYHQLRHPMMFYYAHTAVVYVNKFRVAGLLQDGIDPFIEQLFEVGVDEMSWDDLSQAKEDWPPVREAWAYRGKAYKAARFNEADAQGGGLRLKRPG
;
A
#
# COMPACT_ATOMS: atom_id res chain seq x y z
N MET A 1 6.37 2.14 20.37
CA MET A 1 5.01 1.65 20.65
C MET A 1 4.93 0.17 20.41
N ALA A 2 4.21 -0.58 21.25
CA ALA A 2 3.87 -1.97 20.95
C ALA A 2 3.04 -1.99 19.65
N THR A 3 3.38 -2.88 18.71
CA THR A 3 2.58 -3.08 17.49
C THR A 3 1.18 -3.55 17.86
N ARG A 4 0.17 -3.14 17.09
CA ARG A 4 -1.22 -3.59 17.26
C ARG A 4 -1.51 -4.85 16.44
N ASN A 5 -0.61 -5.26 15.54
CA ASN A 5 -0.59 -6.61 14.98
C ASN A 5 0.06 -7.56 15.99
N PRO A 6 -0.67 -8.56 16.52
CA PRO A 6 -0.04 -9.59 17.35
C PRO A 6 1.07 -10.35 16.60
N ASN A 7 1.10 -10.28 15.26
CA ASN A 7 2.12 -10.91 14.43
C ASN A 7 3.40 -10.09 14.21
N LEU A 8 3.54 -8.87 14.76
CA LEU A 8 4.68 -7.97 14.47
C LEU A 8 5.53 -7.61 15.71
N ASN A 9 5.50 -8.43 16.77
CA ASN A 9 6.23 -8.17 18.02
C ASN A 9 7.76 -8.32 17.87
N ASN A 10 8.46 -7.35 17.27
CA ASN A 10 9.93 -7.35 17.27
C ASN A 10 10.56 -5.93 17.22
N ILE A 11 10.56 -5.26 18.38
CA ILE A 11 10.90 -3.83 18.53
C ILE A 11 12.40 -3.51 18.36
N ALA A 12 13.30 -4.49 18.50
CA ALA A 12 14.75 -4.24 18.53
C ALA A 12 15.41 -4.13 17.15
N ALA A 13 14.89 -4.80 16.12
CA ALA A 13 15.50 -4.81 14.78
C ALA A 13 15.22 -3.54 13.95
N LEU A 14 14.16 -2.80 14.29
CA LEU A 14 13.59 -1.71 13.48
C LEU A 14 14.44 -0.42 13.52
N LYS A 15 15.16 -0.15 14.62
CA LYS A 15 15.95 1.07 14.80
C LYS A 15 17.23 1.14 13.95
N LEU A 16 17.77 0.00 13.54
CA LEU A 16 19.03 -0.06 12.79
C LEU A 16 18.83 0.19 11.28
N ALA A 17 17.64 -0.11 10.74
CA ALA A 17 17.31 0.05 9.32
C ALA A 17 17.01 1.51 8.93
N ALA A 18 16.33 2.26 9.80
CA ALA A 18 16.01 3.68 9.57
C ALA A 18 17.27 4.54 9.36
N ALA A 19 18.35 4.27 10.11
CA ALA A 19 19.62 4.98 10.00
C ALA A 19 20.34 4.74 8.66
N ALA A 20 20.14 3.58 8.01
CA ALA A 20 20.74 3.27 6.72
C ALA A 20 19.98 3.91 5.54
N ALA A 21 18.67 4.10 5.67
CA ALA A 21 17.82 4.69 4.63
C ALA A 21 18.09 6.19 4.38
N VAL A 22 18.47 6.94 5.43
CA VAL A 22 18.74 8.39 5.35
C VAL A 22 19.94 8.71 4.44
N ALA A 23 20.92 7.81 4.32
CA ALA A 23 22.12 8.02 3.50
C ALA A 23 21.89 7.86 1.98
N ALA A 24 20.76 7.28 1.55
CA ALA A 24 20.48 6.93 0.15
C ALA A 24 19.50 7.89 -0.56
N ALA A 25 18.98 8.91 0.14
CA ALA A 25 17.87 9.75 -0.34
C ALA A 25 18.22 10.69 -1.52
N ASP A 26 19.51 10.92 -1.80
CA ASP A 26 19.93 11.98 -2.73
C ASP A 26 19.90 11.56 -4.22
N SER A 27 20.00 10.27 -4.55
CA SER A 27 20.00 9.80 -5.94
C SER A 27 18.61 9.51 -6.52
N GLY A 28 17.57 9.39 -5.67
CA GLY A 28 16.21 9.01 -6.08
C GLY A 28 15.26 10.18 -6.35
N ASP A 29 15.60 11.40 -5.92
CA ASP A 29 14.71 12.56 -6.00
C ASP A 29 14.46 13.02 -7.45
N ALA A 30 15.45 12.87 -8.32
CA ALA A 30 15.36 13.27 -9.72
C ALA A 30 14.24 12.53 -10.47
N GLU A 31 14.05 11.24 -10.21
CA GLU A 31 12.99 10.43 -10.84
C GLU A 31 11.59 10.75 -10.31
N LEU A 32 11.49 11.47 -9.19
CA LEU A 32 10.24 11.94 -8.59
C LEU A 32 9.84 13.34 -9.09
N ARG A 33 10.62 13.94 -9.99
CA ARG A 33 10.33 15.23 -10.62
C ARG A 33 9.89 15.04 -12.06
N GLY A 34 8.84 15.74 -12.46
CA GLY A 34 8.19 15.60 -13.76
C GLY A 34 7.20 14.42 -13.82
N PRO A 35 6.76 14.08 -15.03
CA PRO A 35 5.86 12.93 -15.26
C PRO A 35 6.49 11.62 -14.79
N ARG A 36 5.69 10.74 -14.20
CA ARG A 36 6.17 9.43 -13.75
C ARG A 36 6.49 8.51 -14.94
N GLY A 37 7.67 7.89 -14.87
CA GLY A 37 8.08 6.86 -15.82
C GLY A 37 7.40 5.52 -15.58
N GLU A 38 7.67 4.57 -16.48
CA GLU A 38 7.10 3.22 -16.47
C GLU A 38 7.34 2.45 -15.16
N TRP A 39 8.43 2.77 -14.47
CA TRP A 39 8.76 2.15 -13.18
C TRP A 39 7.71 2.42 -12.10
N TRP A 40 6.91 3.49 -12.19
CA TRP A 40 6.01 3.92 -11.11
C TRP A 40 4.84 2.97 -10.87
N TRP A 41 4.38 2.29 -11.91
CA TRP A 41 3.17 1.47 -11.87
C TRP A 41 3.48 0.08 -11.33
N THR A 42 3.00 -0.24 -10.13
CA THR A 42 3.30 -1.54 -9.50
C THR A 42 2.30 -2.64 -9.88
N GLY A 43 1.11 -2.25 -10.32
CA GLY A 43 0.07 -3.14 -10.82
C GLY A 43 -0.14 -3.01 -12.32
N ARG A 44 -1.40 -3.08 -12.78
CA ARG A 44 -1.74 -2.74 -14.17
C ARG A 44 -1.46 -1.27 -14.43
N LYS A 45 -0.92 -0.97 -15.61
CA LYS A 45 -0.74 0.40 -16.06
C LYS A 45 -2.10 1.09 -16.22
N PRO A 46 -2.20 2.42 -16.02
CA PRO A 46 -3.49 3.13 -16.08
C PRO A 46 -4.27 2.88 -17.38
N TRP A 47 -3.58 2.83 -18.53
CA TRP A 47 -4.18 2.60 -19.85
C TRP A 47 -4.51 1.12 -20.15
N GLN A 48 -4.17 0.20 -19.26
CA GLN A 48 -4.51 -1.23 -19.35
C GLN A 48 -5.50 -1.66 -18.27
N CYS A 49 -5.95 -0.70 -17.47
CA CYS A 49 -6.76 -0.93 -16.30
C CYS A 49 -8.25 -0.84 -16.65
N PRO A 50 -9.12 -1.70 -16.07
CA PRO A 50 -10.56 -1.52 -16.15
C PRO A 50 -10.96 -0.08 -15.75
N GLY A 51 -11.85 0.53 -16.52
CA GLY A 51 -12.28 1.93 -16.34
C GLY A 51 -11.46 2.97 -17.11
N TYR A 52 -10.46 2.57 -17.90
CA TYR A 52 -9.76 3.49 -18.81
C TYR A 52 -10.63 3.85 -20.02
N ASP A 53 -10.80 5.15 -20.25
CA ASP A 53 -11.51 5.73 -21.40
C ASP A 53 -10.47 6.14 -22.45
N GLU A 54 -10.28 5.29 -23.47
CA GLU A 54 -9.27 5.52 -24.53
C GLU A 54 -9.49 6.82 -25.30
N LYS A 55 -10.75 7.23 -25.50
CA LYS A 55 -11.08 8.44 -26.25
C LYS A 55 -10.74 9.70 -25.47
N ALA A 56 -11.05 9.70 -24.17
CA ALA A 56 -10.76 10.83 -23.29
C ALA A 56 -9.32 10.78 -22.71
N GLY A 57 -8.64 9.64 -22.78
CA GLY A 57 -7.30 9.47 -22.21
C GLY A 57 -7.29 9.50 -20.68
N VAL A 58 -8.38 9.07 -20.02
CA VAL A 58 -8.53 9.17 -18.55
C VAL A 58 -8.92 7.84 -17.93
N LEU A 59 -8.38 7.55 -16.74
CA LEU A 59 -8.83 6.44 -15.91
C LEU A 59 -9.97 6.91 -15.00
N ARG A 60 -11.13 6.25 -15.07
CA ARG A 60 -12.30 6.56 -14.25
C ARG A 60 -12.48 5.52 -13.16
N ALA A 61 -12.99 5.95 -12.01
CA ALA A 61 -13.41 5.03 -10.96
C ALA A 61 -14.57 4.14 -11.44
N LEU A 62 -14.45 2.84 -11.18
CA LEU A 62 -15.54 1.91 -11.40
C LEU A 62 -16.63 2.08 -10.32
N PRO A 63 -17.88 1.68 -10.62
CA PRO A 63 -18.93 1.57 -9.60
C PRO A 63 -18.51 0.60 -8.49
N GLN A 64 -18.91 0.91 -7.25
CA GLN A 64 -18.62 0.04 -6.12
C GLN A 64 -19.22 -1.36 -6.32
N PRO A 65 -18.47 -2.44 -6.12
CA PRO A 65 -18.99 -3.79 -6.25
C PRO A 65 -19.96 -4.13 -5.12
N SER A 66 -21.02 -4.86 -5.45
CA SER A 66 -21.94 -5.47 -4.49
C SER A 66 -21.31 -6.69 -3.83
N THR A 67 -21.36 -6.77 -2.50
CA THR A 67 -20.87 -7.93 -1.74
C THR A 67 -21.74 -9.18 -1.91
N ALA A 68 -22.97 -9.04 -2.42
CA ALA A 68 -23.90 -10.16 -2.60
C ALA A 68 -23.87 -10.75 -4.03
N THR A 69 -23.55 -9.92 -5.03
CA THR A 69 -23.79 -10.29 -6.44
C THR A 69 -22.59 -10.10 -7.36
N SER A 70 -21.51 -9.46 -6.90
CA SER A 70 -20.35 -9.27 -7.76
C SER A 70 -19.63 -10.59 -8.01
N SER A 71 -19.34 -10.86 -9.28
CA SER A 71 -18.41 -11.92 -9.65
C SER A 71 -17.00 -11.62 -9.14
N ARG A 72 -16.18 -12.66 -9.01
CA ARG A 72 -14.77 -12.53 -8.68
C ARG A 72 -14.05 -11.58 -9.64
N GLN A 73 -14.33 -11.66 -10.94
CA GLN A 73 -13.70 -10.81 -11.94
C GLN A 73 -14.04 -9.33 -11.71
N GLN A 74 -15.29 -8.99 -11.39
CA GLN A 74 -15.68 -7.61 -11.09
C GLN A 74 -14.97 -7.06 -9.85
N VAL A 75 -14.76 -7.89 -8.82
CA VAL A 75 -14.00 -7.49 -7.63
C VAL A 75 -12.52 -7.27 -7.98
N LEU A 76 -11.92 -8.12 -8.82
CA LEU A 76 -10.54 -7.96 -9.28
C LEU A 76 -10.37 -6.73 -10.18
N ASP A 77 -11.32 -6.45 -11.06
CA ASP A 77 -11.31 -5.28 -11.92
C ASP A 77 -11.41 -4.00 -11.08
N TYR A 78 -12.26 -4.02 -10.05
CA TYR A 78 -12.36 -2.92 -9.08
C TYR A 78 -11.05 -2.75 -8.29
N PHE A 79 -10.43 -3.85 -7.85
CA PHE A 79 -9.14 -3.82 -7.17
C PHE A 79 -8.05 -3.18 -8.03
N ASP A 80 -7.90 -3.61 -9.28
CA ASP A 80 -6.92 -3.02 -10.21
C ASP A 80 -7.20 -1.53 -10.45
N ASN A 81 -8.48 -1.18 -10.65
CA ASN A 81 -8.90 0.20 -10.86
C ASN A 81 -8.52 1.09 -9.68
N CYS A 82 -8.84 0.67 -8.44
CA CYS A 82 -8.47 1.40 -7.24
C CYS A 82 -6.94 1.50 -7.05
N TRP A 83 -6.23 0.42 -7.36
CA TRP A 83 -4.78 0.37 -7.27
C TRP A 83 -4.12 1.38 -8.22
N ALA A 84 -4.51 1.34 -9.49
CA ALA A 84 -4.01 2.25 -10.52
C ALA A 84 -4.41 3.71 -10.25
N LEU A 85 -5.66 3.96 -9.81
CA LEU A 85 -6.10 5.32 -9.44
C LEU A 85 -5.28 5.92 -8.30
N THR A 86 -4.92 5.11 -7.30
CA THR A 86 -4.03 5.54 -6.22
C THR A 86 -2.66 5.92 -6.78
N GLU A 87 -2.09 5.10 -7.66
CA GLU A 87 -0.80 5.43 -8.27
C GLU A 87 -0.87 6.66 -9.17
N VAL A 88 -1.97 6.86 -9.91
CA VAL A 88 -2.19 8.05 -10.72
C VAL A 88 -2.28 9.29 -9.83
N LEU A 89 -3.03 9.22 -8.72
CA LEU A 89 -3.13 10.32 -7.77
C LEU A 89 -1.75 10.71 -7.21
N PHE A 90 -0.95 9.73 -6.78
CA PHE A 90 0.36 10.00 -6.19
C PHE A 90 1.44 10.35 -7.22
N SER A 91 1.21 10.08 -8.50
CA SER A 91 2.13 10.44 -9.57
C SER A 91 2.31 11.96 -9.72
N CYS A 92 1.37 12.76 -9.21
CA CYS A 92 1.41 14.21 -9.31
C CYS A 92 2.38 14.86 -8.30
N LEU A 93 2.72 14.16 -7.20
CA LEU A 93 3.63 14.69 -6.17
C LEU A 93 5.04 14.92 -6.77
N GLN A 94 5.72 15.99 -6.36
CA GLN A 94 7.00 16.38 -6.95
C GLN A 94 8.12 16.34 -5.92
N GLY A 95 9.10 15.47 -6.14
CA GLY A 95 10.20 15.21 -5.22
C GLY A 95 9.80 14.37 -3.99
N GLY A 96 10.76 13.73 -3.35
CA GLY A 96 10.59 12.90 -2.16
C GLY A 96 10.04 13.68 -0.96
N ASP A 97 10.37 14.96 -0.86
CA ASP A 97 9.87 15.80 0.24
C ASP A 97 8.34 15.95 0.24
N ALA A 98 7.70 15.96 -0.95
CA ALA A 98 6.24 15.97 -1.05
C ALA A 98 5.59 14.69 -0.47
N PHE A 99 6.33 13.60 -0.38
CA PHE A 99 5.86 12.36 0.24
C PHE A 99 6.02 12.38 1.75
N VAL A 100 7.13 12.87 2.27
CA VAL A 100 7.49 12.71 3.71
C VAL A 100 7.20 13.95 4.57
N ARG A 101 6.90 15.09 3.96
CA ARG A 101 6.58 16.32 4.70
C ARG A 101 5.22 16.19 5.39
N GLN A 102 5.21 16.32 6.71
CA GLN A 102 3.98 16.40 7.48
C GLN A 102 3.21 17.69 7.14
N PRO A 103 1.88 17.65 6.98
CA PRO A 103 1.07 18.85 6.82
C PRO A 103 1.26 19.83 7.98
N TYR A 104 1.25 21.13 7.69
CA TYR A 104 1.50 22.19 8.67
C TYR A 104 0.63 22.10 9.93
N HIS A 105 -0.63 21.69 9.77
CA HIS A 105 -1.58 21.57 10.87
C HIS A 105 -1.33 20.35 11.76
N GLN A 106 -0.41 19.44 11.41
CA GLN A 106 0.01 18.25 12.18
C GLN A 106 -1.09 17.22 12.52
N LEU A 107 -2.31 17.41 12.02
CA LEU A 107 -3.46 16.50 12.22
C LEU A 107 -3.53 15.32 11.25
N ARG A 108 -2.52 15.15 10.38
CA ARG A 108 -2.49 14.13 9.34
C ARG A 108 -1.08 13.58 9.18
N HIS A 109 -1.00 12.31 8.82
CA HIS A 109 0.25 11.71 8.39
C HIS A 109 0.75 12.35 7.07
N PRO A 110 2.06 12.28 6.78
CA PRO A 110 2.58 12.66 5.47
C PRO A 110 2.05 11.73 4.37
N MET A 111 2.15 12.15 3.13
CA MET A 111 1.60 11.43 1.97
C MET A 111 2.16 10.00 1.83
N MET A 112 3.41 9.77 2.24
CA MET A 112 4.05 8.45 2.27
C MET A 112 3.19 7.43 3.02
N PHE A 113 2.58 7.83 4.14
CA PHE A 113 1.68 6.97 4.91
C PHE A 113 0.56 6.44 4.02
N TYR A 114 -0.21 7.34 3.41
CA TYR A 114 -1.36 6.98 2.58
C TYR A 114 -0.97 6.19 1.33
N TYR A 115 0.23 6.44 0.80
CA TYR A 115 0.76 5.69 -0.34
C TYR A 115 0.96 4.20 -0.01
N ALA A 116 1.60 3.86 1.11
CA ALA A 116 1.89 2.46 1.45
C ALA A 116 0.82 1.79 2.32
N HIS A 117 0.10 2.54 3.16
CA HIS A 117 -0.89 2.04 4.11
C HIS A 117 -1.93 1.13 3.46
N THR A 118 -2.49 1.51 2.32
CA THR A 118 -3.51 0.70 1.62
C THR A 118 -2.98 -0.69 1.24
N ALA A 119 -1.72 -0.78 0.80
CA ALA A 119 -1.09 -2.06 0.48
C ALA A 119 -0.82 -2.90 1.74
N VAL A 120 -0.40 -2.27 2.84
CA VAL A 120 -0.21 -2.94 4.14
C VAL A 120 -1.54 -3.47 4.69
N VAL A 121 -2.63 -2.71 4.56
CA VAL A 121 -3.97 -3.17 4.95
C VAL A 121 -4.35 -4.45 4.22
N TYR A 122 -4.14 -4.55 2.90
CA TYR A 122 -4.42 -5.79 2.17
C TYR A 122 -3.66 -7.00 2.74
N VAL A 123 -2.35 -6.86 2.91
CA VAL A 123 -1.50 -7.96 3.43
C VAL A 123 -1.94 -8.35 4.83
N ASN A 124 -2.11 -7.40 5.74
CA ASN A 124 -2.51 -7.67 7.12
C ASN A 124 -3.90 -8.32 7.20
N LYS A 125 -4.87 -7.85 6.40
CA LYS A 125 -6.21 -8.45 6.39
C LYS A 125 -6.24 -9.83 5.76
N PHE A 126 -5.43 -10.08 4.72
CA PHE A 126 -5.29 -11.43 4.16
C PHE A 126 -4.65 -12.40 5.15
N ARG A 127 -3.67 -11.95 5.95
CA ARG A 127 -3.11 -12.76 7.03
C ARG A 127 -4.15 -13.10 8.10
N VAL A 128 -4.90 -12.11 8.57
CA VAL A 128 -5.99 -12.32 9.55
C VAL A 128 -7.08 -13.27 8.99
N ALA A 129 -7.37 -13.19 7.69
CA ALA A 129 -8.32 -14.07 7.02
C ALA A 129 -7.78 -15.48 6.71
N GLY A 130 -6.49 -15.75 6.98
CA GLY A 130 -5.83 -17.01 6.64
C GLY A 130 -5.56 -17.21 5.14
N LEU A 131 -5.66 -16.15 4.34
CA LEU A 131 -5.35 -16.15 2.90
C LEU A 131 -3.86 -15.96 2.61
N LEU A 132 -3.11 -15.44 3.57
CA LEU A 132 -1.65 -15.42 3.56
C LEU A 132 -1.16 -16.00 4.88
N GLN A 133 -0.13 -16.87 4.83
CA GLN A 133 0.48 -17.41 6.05
C GLN A 133 1.44 -16.38 6.66
N ASP A 134 2.31 -15.82 5.82
CA ASP A 134 3.37 -14.89 6.24
C ASP A 134 3.10 -13.45 5.76
N GLY A 135 3.81 -12.50 6.39
CA GLY A 135 3.93 -11.13 5.90
C GLY A 135 4.93 -11.02 4.75
N ILE A 136 5.01 -9.83 4.16
CA ILE A 136 5.96 -9.45 3.13
C ILE A 136 7.17 -8.76 3.75
N ASP A 137 6.93 -7.78 4.63
CA ASP A 137 7.98 -6.99 5.27
C ASP A 137 7.47 -6.48 6.63
N PRO A 138 7.92 -7.08 7.75
CA PRO A 138 7.46 -6.70 9.07
C PRO A 138 7.72 -5.24 9.45
N PHE A 139 8.80 -4.62 8.94
CA PHE A 139 9.12 -3.22 9.24
C PHE A 139 8.12 -2.29 8.55
N ILE A 140 7.92 -2.48 7.24
CA ILE A 140 6.95 -1.69 6.47
C ILE A 140 5.53 -1.95 7.01
N GLU A 141 5.17 -3.21 7.26
CA GLU A 141 3.87 -3.56 7.81
C GLU A 141 3.61 -2.85 9.14
N GLN A 142 4.57 -2.83 10.06
CA GLN A 142 4.40 -2.17 11.35
C GLN A 142 4.33 -0.65 11.21
N LEU A 143 5.17 -0.06 10.36
CA LEU A 143 5.25 1.38 10.17
C LEU A 143 3.95 1.96 9.60
N PHE A 144 3.33 1.25 8.65
CA PHE A 144 2.12 1.69 7.97
C PHE A 144 0.84 1.00 8.46
N GLU A 145 0.89 0.14 9.47
CA GLU A 145 -0.31 -0.52 10.01
C GLU A 145 -1.22 0.45 10.78
N VAL A 146 -0.65 1.48 11.39
CA VAL A 146 -1.34 2.33 12.38
C VAL A 146 -2.65 2.87 11.80
N GLY A 147 -3.78 2.42 12.36
CA GLY A 147 -5.09 3.01 12.11
C GLY A 147 -5.32 4.23 13.00
N VAL A 148 -6.37 5.00 12.72
CA VAL A 148 -6.81 6.07 13.62
C VAL A 148 -7.34 5.41 14.89
N ASP A 149 -6.63 5.58 16.00
CA ASP A 149 -7.13 5.20 17.33
C ASP A 149 -8.00 6.33 17.87
N GLU A 150 -9.28 6.05 18.09
CA GLU A 150 -10.23 7.01 18.66
C GLU A 150 -9.83 7.48 20.07
N MET A 151 -8.98 6.70 20.77
CA MET A 151 -8.52 6.97 22.13
C MET A 151 -7.08 7.50 22.21
N SER A 152 -6.34 7.55 21.08
CA SER A 152 -4.98 8.10 21.02
C SER A 152 -4.85 9.02 19.81
N TRP A 153 -5.30 10.27 19.98
CA TRP A 153 -5.14 11.34 19.00
C TRP A 153 -3.66 11.77 18.85
N ASP A 154 -2.77 11.32 19.73
CA ASP A 154 -1.34 11.67 19.80
C ASP A 154 -0.39 10.72 19.05
N ASP A 155 -0.90 9.64 18.41
CA ASP A 155 -0.08 8.71 17.60
C ASP A 155 0.38 9.32 16.25
N LEU A 156 0.14 10.63 16.02
CA LEU A 156 0.55 11.38 14.83
C LEU A 156 2.06 11.76 14.81
N SER A 157 2.81 11.42 15.85
CA SER A 157 4.22 11.78 16.02
C SER A 157 5.18 10.78 15.37
N GLN A 158 5.30 10.82 14.04
CA GLN A 158 6.45 10.24 13.35
C GLN A 158 7.26 11.36 12.69
N ALA A 159 8.55 11.41 12.98
CA ALA A 159 9.47 12.38 12.42
C ALA A 159 9.71 12.10 10.93
N LYS A 160 10.26 13.07 10.20
CA LYS A 160 10.53 12.91 8.75
C LYS A 160 11.49 11.74 8.49
N GLU A 161 12.39 11.49 9.43
CA GLU A 161 13.42 10.47 9.42
C GLU A 161 12.87 9.03 9.61
N ASP A 162 11.60 8.89 10.01
CA ASP A 162 10.98 7.59 10.26
C ASP A 162 10.41 6.95 8.97
N TRP A 163 10.33 7.70 7.86
CA TRP A 163 9.69 7.22 6.62
C TRP A 163 10.70 6.60 5.64
N PRO A 164 10.38 5.44 5.04
CA PRO A 164 11.25 4.79 4.07
C PRO A 164 11.33 5.59 2.76
N PRO A 165 12.36 5.38 1.93
CA PRO A 165 12.43 5.95 0.60
C PRO A 165 11.22 5.54 -0.25
N VAL A 166 10.80 6.42 -1.17
CA VAL A 166 9.63 6.16 -2.05
C VAL A 166 9.79 4.85 -2.83
N ARG A 167 11.01 4.52 -3.26
CA ARG A 167 11.33 3.26 -3.95
C ARG A 167 11.08 2.02 -3.09
N GLU A 168 11.30 2.10 -1.78
CA GLU A 168 11.09 0.98 -0.86
C GLU A 168 9.58 0.78 -0.61
N ALA A 169 8.84 1.86 -0.35
CA ALA A 169 7.38 1.83 -0.27
C ALA A 169 6.73 1.32 -1.58
N TRP A 170 7.24 1.78 -2.73
CA TRP A 170 6.84 1.31 -4.06
C TRP A 170 7.12 -0.19 -4.25
N ALA A 171 8.31 -0.67 -3.86
CA ALA A 171 8.67 -2.07 -3.99
C ALA A 171 7.78 -2.96 -3.13
N TYR A 172 7.46 -2.52 -1.91
CA TYR A 172 6.49 -3.20 -1.05
C TYR A 172 5.11 -3.26 -1.70
N ARG A 173 4.60 -2.12 -2.23
CA ARG A 173 3.33 -2.07 -2.97
C ARG A 173 3.30 -3.10 -4.10
N GLY A 174 4.35 -3.23 -4.91
CA GLY A 174 4.41 -4.23 -5.98
C GLY A 174 4.38 -5.68 -5.48
N LYS A 175 5.04 -5.99 -4.36
CA LYS A 175 4.92 -7.31 -3.72
C LYS A 175 3.49 -7.56 -3.21
N ALA A 176 2.87 -6.56 -2.57
CA ALA A 176 1.51 -6.64 -2.06
C ALA A 176 0.47 -6.83 -3.17
N TYR A 177 0.60 -6.10 -4.29
CA TYR A 177 -0.23 -6.29 -5.49
C TYR A 177 -0.13 -7.72 -6.00
N LYS A 178 1.09 -8.23 -6.14
CA LYS A 178 1.33 -9.62 -6.56
C LYS A 178 0.73 -10.61 -5.58
N ALA A 179 0.84 -10.42 -4.27
CA ALA A 179 0.23 -11.30 -3.28
C ALA A 179 -1.31 -11.31 -3.37
N ALA A 180 -1.91 -10.13 -3.52
CA ALA A 180 -3.36 -9.98 -3.70
C ALA A 180 -3.86 -10.67 -4.98
N ARG A 181 -3.04 -10.62 -6.04
CA ARG A 181 -3.30 -11.30 -7.32
C ARG A 181 -2.93 -12.78 -7.31
N PHE A 182 -1.89 -13.24 -6.62
CA PHE A 182 -1.41 -14.63 -6.68
C PHE A 182 -2.35 -15.61 -5.98
N ASN A 183 -3.08 -15.14 -4.96
CA ASN A 183 -4.22 -15.86 -4.36
C ASN A 183 -5.36 -16.17 -5.37
N GLU A 184 -5.21 -15.79 -6.64
CA GLU A 184 -5.99 -16.20 -7.81
C GLU A 184 -5.65 -17.60 -8.33
N ALA A 185 -4.36 -17.96 -8.43
CA ALA A 185 -3.92 -19.20 -9.05
C ALA A 185 -4.24 -20.43 -8.17
N ASP A 186 -3.99 -20.31 -6.87
CA ASP A 186 -4.24 -21.42 -5.93
C ASP A 186 -5.73 -21.59 -5.60
N ALA A 187 -6.52 -20.52 -5.65
CA ALA A 187 -7.97 -20.59 -5.43
C ALA A 187 -8.74 -21.23 -6.59
N GLN A 188 -8.14 -21.33 -7.78
CA GLN A 188 -8.68 -22.11 -8.91
C GLN A 188 -8.32 -23.61 -8.81
N GLY A 189 -7.37 -23.98 -7.96
CA GLY A 189 -6.87 -25.36 -7.79
C GLY A 189 -7.33 -26.11 -6.54
N GLY A 190 -7.93 -25.45 -5.54
CA GLY A 190 -8.34 -26.12 -4.31
C GLY A 190 -9.43 -25.36 -3.58
N GLY A 191 -10.57 -26.02 -3.37
CA GLY A 191 -11.71 -25.45 -2.64
C GLY A 191 -11.29 -24.95 -1.26
N LEU A 192 -11.45 -23.64 -1.04
CA LEU A 192 -11.26 -23.00 0.25
C LEU A 192 -12.32 -23.56 1.23
N ARG A 193 -12.00 -24.68 1.89
CA ARG A 193 -12.74 -25.14 3.07
C ARG A 193 -12.51 -24.11 4.17
N LEU A 194 -13.42 -23.15 4.29
CA LEU A 194 -13.67 -22.46 5.55
C LEU A 194 -13.91 -23.53 6.62
N LYS A 195 -12.88 -23.82 7.43
CA LYS A 195 -13.05 -24.55 8.68
C LYS A 195 -13.96 -23.68 9.54
N ARG A 196 -15.23 -24.08 9.66
CA ARG A 196 -16.12 -23.56 10.69
C ARG A 196 -15.48 -23.86 12.05
N PRO A 197 -15.37 -22.88 12.97
CA PRO A 197 -14.97 -23.17 14.33
C PRO A 197 -16.02 -24.12 14.94
N GLY A 198 -15.53 -25.20 15.55
CA GLY A 198 -16.33 -26.13 16.35
C GLY A 198 -16.45 -25.67 17.78
#